data_AF-A0A7C1WG69-F1
#
_entry.id   AF-A0A7C1WG69-F1
#
_cell.length_a   1.000
_cell.length_b   1.000
_cell.length_c   1.000
_cell.angle_alpha   90.00
_cell.angle_beta   90.00
_cell.angle_gamma   90.00
#
_symmetry.space_group_name_H-M   'P 1'
#
loop_
_entity.id
_entity.type
_entity.pdbx_description
1 polymer ?
#
loop_
_entity_poly.entity_id
_entity_poly.type
_entity_poly.pdbx_seq_one_letter_code
_entity_poly.pdbx_strand_id
1 'polypeptide(L)'
;MLRTKVVNDSTDLVPLLRAFDDPIKKAVFKEIQSDWKAISEIREKYGEPGERALEFFDKMKLVETRWSTPEEGINGKPQKKYRSFYSTFNINISCP
;
A
#
# COMPACT_ATOMS: atom_id res chain seq x y z
N MET A 1 10.51 0.10 10.55
CA MET A 1 10.69 -1.28 11.02
C MET A 1 10.07 -2.19 9.98
N LEU A 2 10.86 -3.08 9.36
CA LEU A 2 10.41 -3.96 8.28
C LEU A 2 9.66 -5.15 8.89
N ARG A 3 8.34 -5.24 8.67
CA ARG A 3 7.50 -6.32 9.22
C ARG A 3 7.23 -7.39 8.16
N THR A 4 7.16 -8.63 8.60
CA THR A 4 6.74 -9.76 7.76
C THR A 4 5.32 -10.16 8.12
N LYS A 5 4.42 -10.24 7.12
CA LYS A 5 3.08 -10.82 7.31
C LYS A 5 3.16 -12.32 7.04
N VAL A 6 2.80 -13.14 8.02
CA VAL A 6 2.64 -14.59 7.83
C VAL A 6 1.18 -14.86 7.46
N VAL A 7 0.96 -15.51 6.32
CA VAL A 7 -0.36 -15.86 5.80
C VAL A 7 -0.53 -17.37 5.96
N ASN A 8 -1.41 -17.77 6.88
CA ASN A 8 -1.66 -19.18 7.20
C ASN A 8 -3.04 -19.67 6.75
N ASP A 9 -3.97 -18.74 6.48
CA ASP A 9 -5.32 -19.07 6.03
C ASP A 9 -5.44 -18.91 4.51
N SER A 10 -6.11 -19.88 3.86
CA SER A 10 -6.31 -19.87 2.41
C SER A 10 -7.15 -18.68 1.92
N THR A 11 -8.05 -18.15 2.74
CA THR A 11 -8.92 -17.02 2.40
C THR A 11 -8.16 -15.69 2.34
N ASP A 12 -7.07 -15.56 3.11
CA ASP A 12 -6.19 -14.40 3.09
C ASP A 12 -5.30 -14.33 1.84
N LEU A 13 -5.24 -15.40 1.05
CA LEU A 13 -4.44 -15.47 -0.16
C LEU A 13 -5.06 -14.66 -1.30
N VAL A 14 -6.39 -14.73 -1.47
CA VAL A 14 -7.08 -14.09 -2.59
C VAL A 14 -6.83 -12.59 -2.64
N PRO A 15 -6.97 -11.83 -1.53
CA PRO A 15 -6.70 -10.40 -1.58
C PRO A 15 -5.22 -10.06 -1.79
N LEU A 16 -4.32 -10.91 -1.31
CA LEU A 16 -2.88 -10.74 -1.53
C LEU A 16 -2.55 -10.90 -3.02
N LEU A 17 -3.10 -11.93 -3.68
CA LEU A 17 -2.95 -12.12 -5.11
C LEU A 17 -3.52 -10.94 -5.90
N ARG A 18 -4.69 -10.41 -5.50
CA ARG A 18 -5.29 -9.20 -6.11
C ARG A 18 -4.52 -7.91 -5.82
N ALA A 19 -3.71 -7.86 -4.77
CA ALA A 19 -2.84 -6.72 -4.49
C ALA A 19 -1.66 -6.67 -5.47
N PHE A 20 -1.27 -7.82 -6.02
CA PHE A 20 -0.09 -7.98 -6.86
C PHE A 20 -0.40 -8.62 -8.22
N ASP A 21 -1.62 -8.50 -8.74
CA ASP A 21 -1.99 -8.97 -10.08
C ASP A 21 -1.73 -7.92 -11.17
N ASP A 22 -1.47 -6.67 -10.79
CA ASP A 22 -1.32 -5.53 -11.68
C ASP A 22 0.08 -4.86 -11.54
N PRO A 23 0.74 -4.48 -12.64
CA PRO A 23 2.08 -3.91 -12.60
C PRO A 23 2.12 -2.53 -11.93
N ILE A 24 1.08 -1.70 -12.06
CA ILE A 24 0.99 -0.40 -11.39
C ILE A 24 0.84 -0.62 -9.89
N LYS A 25 -0.04 -1.53 -9.46
CA LYS A 25 -0.15 -1.88 -8.02
C LYS A 25 1.18 -2.32 -7.44
N LYS A 26 1.93 -3.20 -8.14
CA LYS A 26 3.26 -3.62 -7.69
C LYS A 26 4.23 -2.45 -7.57
N ALA A 27 4.26 -1.57 -8.57
CA ALA A 27 5.14 -0.40 -8.58
C ALA A 27 4.81 0.57 -7.43
N VAL A 28 3.53 0.89 -7.23
CA VAL A 28 3.05 1.72 -6.12
C VAL A 28 3.39 1.09 -4.77
N PHE A 29 3.13 -0.21 -4.60
CA PHE A 29 3.43 -0.90 -3.34
C PHE A 29 4.92 -0.86 -3.01
N LYS A 30 5.79 -1.05 -4.01
CA LYS A 30 7.25 -0.94 -3.85
C LYS A 30 7.67 0.48 -3.44
N GLU A 31 6.99 1.50 -3.93
CA GLU A 31 7.34 2.89 -3.63
C GLU A 31 6.99 3.30 -2.20
N ILE A 32 5.81 2.88 -1.72
CA ILE A 32 5.35 3.12 -0.35
C ILE A 32 6.02 2.19 0.69
N GLN A 33 6.80 1.21 0.23
CA GLN A 33 7.63 0.38 1.11
C GLN A 33 8.85 1.13 1.63
N SER A 34 9.45 1.99 0.79
CA SER A 34 10.62 2.77 1.17
C SER A 34 10.25 3.89 2.14
N ASP A 35 9.26 4.70 1.76
CA ASP A 35 8.94 5.95 2.45
C ASP A 35 7.44 6.26 2.44
N TRP A 36 7.05 7.23 3.27
CA TRP A 36 5.70 7.78 3.25
C TRP A 36 5.47 8.58 1.97
N LYS A 37 4.44 8.21 1.19
CA LYS A 37 4.07 8.91 -0.05
C LYS A 37 2.69 9.52 0.03
N ALA A 38 2.58 10.77 -0.40
CA ALA A 38 1.28 11.44 -0.54
C ALA A 38 0.50 10.84 -1.71
N ILE A 39 -0.83 10.87 -1.58
CA ILE A 39 -1.74 10.44 -2.66
C ILE A 39 -1.48 11.19 -3.98
N SER A 40 -1.14 12.48 -3.87
CA SER A 40 -0.81 13.35 -4.99
C SER A 40 0.48 12.95 -5.71
N GLU A 41 1.54 12.58 -4.98
CA GLU A 41 2.80 12.07 -5.57
C GLU A 41 2.54 10.79 -6.38
N ILE A 42 1.75 9.87 -5.82
CA ILE A 42 1.42 8.61 -6.50
C ILE A 42 0.53 8.86 -7.73
N ARG A 43 -0.46 9.76 -7.63
CA ARG A 43 -1.32 10.13 -8.76
C ARG A 43 -0.54 10.82 -9.87
N GLU A 44 0.41 11.67 -9.55
CA GLU A 44 1.27 12.34 -10.55
C GLU A 44 2.10 11.33 -11.33
N LYS A 45 2.64 10.30 -10.66
CA LYS A 45 3.53 9.31 -11.29
C LYS A 45 2.80 8.17 -11.99
N TYR A 46 1.68 7.70 -11.45
CA TYR A 46 0.98 6.49 -11.92
C TYR A 46 -0.45 6.77 -12.41
N GLY A 47 -0.89 8.03 -12.39
CA GLY A 47 -2.26 8.43 -12.74
C GLY A 47 -3.30 7.95 -11.74
N GLU A 48 -4.57 8.02 -12.13
CA GLU A 48 -5.68 7.48 -11.34
C GLU A 48 -5.56 6.00 -10.96
N PRO A 49 -4.97 5.11 -11.80
CA PRO A 49 -4.73 3.72 -11.38
C PRO A 49 -3.86 3.61 -10.12
N GLY A 50 -2.88 4.50 -9.94
CA GLY A 50 -2.04 4.52 -8.74
C GLY A 50 -2.80 4.96 -7.49
N GLU A 51 -3.66 5.97 -7.62
CA GLU A 51 -4.54 6.40 -6.53
C GLU A 51 -5.47 5.26 -6.08
N ARG A 52 -6.12 4.59 -7.04
CA ARG A 52 -6.96 3.42 -6.75
C ARG A 52 -6.20 2.27 -6.12
N ALA A 53 -4.92 2.09 -6.47
CA ALA A 53 -4.06 1.08 -5.84
C ALA A 53 -3.84 1.38 -4.35
N LEU A 54 -3.58 2.64 -3.98
CA LEU A 54 -3.44 3.03 -2.57
C LEU A 54 -4.72 2.77 -1.77
N GLU A 55 -5.88 3.14 -2.32
CA GLU A 55 -7.17 2.88 -1.68
C GLU A 55 -7.45 1.37 -1.53
N PHE A 56 -7.07 0.57 -2.52
CA PHE A 56 -7.17 -0.88 -2.45
C PHE A 56 -6.30 -1.42 -1.31
N PHE A 57 -5.05 -0.98 -1.19
CA PHE A 57 -4.16 -1.43 -0.13
C PHE A 57 -4.64 -1.03 1.27
N ASP A 58 -5.26 0.15 1.40
CA ASP A 58 -5.87 0.63 2.65
C ASP A 58 -7.04 -0.27 3.07
N LYS A 59 -7.96 -0.56 2.13
CA LYS A 59 -9.07 -1.52 2.33
C LYS A 59 -8.58 -2.91 2.72
N MET A 60 -7.47 -3.36 2.15
CA MET A 60 -6.86 -4.65 2.46
C MET A 60 -5.97 -4.66 3.71
N LYS A 61 -5.86 -3.53 4.43
CA LYS A 61 -5.01 -3.36 5.62
C LYS A 61 -3.55 -3.72 5.36
N LEU A 62 -3.04 -3.38 4.17
CA LEU A 62 -1.64 -3.59 3.78
C LEU A 62 -0.77 -2.34 4.01
N VAL A 63 -1.39 -1.19 4.24
CA VAL A 63 -0.74 0.11 4.42
C VAL A 63 -1.28 0.83 5.66
N GLU A 64 -0.42 1.62 6.30
CA GLU A 64 -0.82 2.65 7.24
C GLU A 64 -1.03 3.98 6.53
N THR A 65 -1.86 4.82 7.14
CA THR A 65 -2.15 6.17 6.64
C THR A 65 -1.93 7.21 7.73
N ARG A 66 -1.46 8.39 7.32
CA ARG A 66 -1.34 9.56 8.19
C ARG A 66 -1.67 10.83 7.41
N TRP A 67 -2.16 11.84 8.10
CA TRP A 67 -2.32 13.17 7.52
C TRP A 67 -1.04 13.98 7.69
N SER A 68 -0.63 14.67 6.64
CA SER A 68 0.50 15.60 6.68
C SER A 68 0.10 16.86 7.44
N THR A 69 1.05 17.50 8.11
CA THR A 69 0.85 18.85 8.66
C THR A 69 0.66 19.87 7.54
N PRO A 70 0.10 21.06 7.81
CA PRO A 70 -0.05 22.12 6.82
C PRO A 70 1.27 22.50 6.14
N GLU A 71 2.39 22.42 6.88
CA GLU A 71 3.75 22.73 6.40
C GLU A 71 4.30 21.69 5.41
N GLU A 72 3.92 20.42 5.56
CA GLU A 72 4.29 19.33 4.65
C GLU A 72 3.26 19.10 3.52
N GLY A 73 2.18 19.87 3.52
CA GLY A 73 1.08 19.78 2.56
C GLY A 73 1.36 20.57 1.27
N ILE A 74 0.56 20.30 0.22
CA ILE A 74 0.63 21.06 -1.03
C ILE A 74 -0.22 22.32 -0.88
N ASN A 75 0.38 23.51 -1.06
CA ASN A 75 -0.28 24.80 -0.89
C ASN A 75 -0.98 24.96 0.48
N GLY A 76 -0.35 24.48 1.55
CA GLY A 76 -0.91 24.53 2.91
C GLY A 76 -2.06 23.55 3.17
N LYS A 77 -2.43 22.71 2.20
CA LYS A 77 -3.50 21.71 2.35
C LYS A 77 -2.93 20.37 2.81
N PRO A 78 -3.41 19.81 3.95
CA PRO A 78 -2.93 18.54 4.45
C PRO A 78 -3.18 17.43 3.42
N GLN A 79 -2.17 16.58 3.22
CA GLN A 79 -2.23 15.46 2.28
C GLN A 79 -2.27 14.14 3.06
N LYS A 80 -3.12 13.21 2.63
CA LYS A 80 -3.10 11.82 3.13
C LYS A 80 -1.86 11.13 2.56
N LYS A 81 -0.99 10.63 3.45
CA LYS A 81 0.23 9.88 3.15
C LYS A 81 0.04 8.40 3.50
N TYR A 82 0.68 7.54 2.72
CA TYR A 82 0.59 6.09 2.80
C TYR A 82 1.98 5.49 2.98
N ARG A 83 2.08 4.42 3.76
CA ARG A 83 3.28 3.58 3.88
C ARG A 83 2.87 2.13 4.05
N SER A 84 3.61 1.18 3.47
CA SER A 84 3.32 -0.24 3.70
C SER A 84 3.55 -0.63 5.16
N PHE A 85 2.66 -1.45 5.73
CA PHE A 85 2.94 -2.10 7.01
C PHE A 85 4.03 -3.16 6.89
N TYR A 86 4.08 -3.84 5.74
CA TYR A 86 4.86 -5.07 5.54
C TYR A 86 5.86 -4.92 4.41
N SER A 87 7.09 -5.38 4.65
CA SER A 87 8.12 -5.48 3.63
C SER A 87 8.10 -6.83 2.90
N THR A 88 7.62 -7.87 3.58
CA THR A 88 7.67 -9.25 3.10
C THR A 88 6.41 -10.00 3.51
N PHE A 89 5.97 -10.94 2.67
CA PHE A 89 4.87 -11.86 2.96
C PHE A 89 5.40 -13.29 2.92
N ASN A 90 5.19 -14.04 4.01
CA ASN A 90 5.48 -15.47 4.07
C ASN A 90 4.16 -16.22 4.02
N ILE A 91 4.01 -17.12 3.06
CA ILE A 91 2.79 -17.89 2.86
C ILE A 91 3.06 -19.33 3.31
N ASN A 92 2.34 -19.78 4.32
CA ASN A 92 2.41 -21.15 4.83
C ASN A 92 0.97 -21.69 4.95
N ILE A 93 0.48 -22.30 3.87
CA ILE A 93 -0.90 -22.78 3.80
C ILE A 93 -0.87 -24.31 3.72
N SER A 94 -1.76 -24.94 4.49
CA SER A 94 -2.09 -26.36 4.38
C SER A 94 -3.60 -26.48 4.20
N CYS A 95 -4.04 -27.16 3.15
CA CYS A 95 -5.45 -27.50 2.95
C CYS A 95 -5.61 -29.02 3.15
N PRO A 96 -6.67 -29.47 3.85
CA PRO A 96 -6.99 -30.89 3.96
C PRO A 96 -7.38 -31.51 2.61
#